data_AF-A0A2H1WE23-F1
#
_entry.id   AF-A0A2H1WE23-F1
#
_cell.length_a   1.000
_cell.length_b   1.000
_cell.length_c   1.000
_cell.angle_alpha   90.00
_cell.angle_beta   90.00
_cell.angle_gamma   90.00
#
_symmetry.space_group_name_H-M   'P 1'
#
loop_
_entity.id
_entity.type
_entity.pdbx_description
1 polymer ?
#
loop_
_entity_poly.entity_id
_entity_poly.type
_entity_poly.pdbx_seq_one_letter_code
_entity_poly.pdbx_strand_id
1 'polypeptide(L)'
;MMLVSVVVTALLVLRGIEGTPCTRVRSVDITNGVKHPNSSVTYEGVEYKVGTWYELEENGTTLVLGCPCIGRICIHRCCSQGSAYYNWSCTETNSSAINPFSPPVYNGKVKSSVVAHEQFFYLYSRPCSDSYAVDSGTPGEELYIQEVR
;
A
#
# COMPACT_ATOMS: atom_id res chain seq x y z
N MET A 1 12.88 -45.26 -24.87
CA MET A 1 13.81 -44.11 -24.65
C MET A 1 13.22 -42.76 -25.04
N MET A 2 12.37 -42.65 -26.08
CA MET A 2 11.73 -41.37 -26.45
C MET A 2 10.68 -40.84 -25.44
N LEU A 3 9.89 -41.71 -24.79
CA LEU A 3 8.83 -41.26 -23.85
C LEU A 3 9.39 -40.52 -22.62
N VAL A 4 10.53 -40.97 -22.09
CA VAL A 4 11.15 -40.38 -20.89
C VAL A 4 11.65 -38.97 -21.17
N SER A 5 12.13 -38.70 -22.39
CA SER A 5 12.65 -37.39 -22.78
C SER A 5 11.57 -36.33 -22.92
N VAL A 6 10.33 -36.72 -23.26
CA VAL A 6 9.19 -35.80 -23.43
C VAL A 6 8.62 -35.37 -22.07
N VAL A 7 8.63 -36.26 -21.08
CA VAL A 7 8.15 -35.95 -19.72
C VAL A 7 9.11 -34.99 -19.00
N VAL A 8 10.42 -35.17 -19.18
CA VAL A 8 11.43 -34.28 -18.59
C VAL A 8 11.40 -32.88 -19.21
N THR A 9 11.16 -32.75 -20.52
CA THR A 9 11.00 -31.44 -21.16
C THR A 9 9.69 -30.75 -20.81
N ALA A 10 8.59 -31.49 -20.58
CA ALA A 10 7.33 -30.90 -20.13
C ALA A 10 7.38 -30.38 -18.68
N LEU A 11 8.15 -31.03 -17.79
CA LEU A 11 8.34 -30.59 -16.40
C LEU A 11 9.21 -29.33 -16.26
N LEU A 12 10.05 -29.01 -17.25
CA LEU A 12 10.97 -27.87 -17.23
C LEU A 12 10.35 -26.53 -17.70
N VAL A 13 9.09 -26.53 -18.16
CA VAL A 13 8.41 -25.32 -18.68
C VAL A 13 7.43 -24.68 -17.68
N LEU A 14 7.35 -25.19 -16.45
CA LEU A 14 6.80 -24.42 -15.34
C LEU A 14 7.84 -23.39 -14.87
N ARG A 15 8.26 -22.49 -15.77
CA ARG A 15 8.77 -21.20 -15.33
C ARG A 15 7.57 -20.49 -14.72
N GLY A 16 7.47 -20.57 -13.39
CA GLY A 16 6.53 -19.76 -12.64
C GLY A 16 6.68 -18.34 -13.15
N ILE A 17 5.62 -17.82 -13.75
CA ILE A 17 5.47 -16.38 -13.88
C ILE A 17 5.36 -15.93 -12.43
N GLU A 18 6.48 -15.54 -11.82
CA GLU A 18 6.49 -14.86 -10.53
C GLU A 18 5.85 -13.49 -10.78
N GLY A 19 4.52 -13.49 -10.84
CA GLY A 19 3.74 -12.28 -10.88
C GLY A 19 3.96 -11.54 -9.57
N THR A 20 4.26 -10.25 -9.65
CA THR A 20 4.37 -9.43 -8.45
C THR A 20 2.99 -9.41 -7.77
N PRO A 21 2.91 -9.61 -6.44
CA PRO A 21 1.63 -9.71 -5.74
C PRO A 21 0.80 -8.41 -5.78
N CYS A 22 1.44 -7.29 -6.09
CA CYS A 22 0.78 -6.02 -6.37
C CYS A 22 1.58 -5.19 -7.38
N THR A 23 0.97 -4.11 -7.86
CA THR A 23 1.64 -3.10 -8.70
C THR A 23 2.58 -2.24 -7.88
N ARG A 24 3.55 -1.57 -8.53
CA ARG A 24 4.50 -0.66 -7.86
C ARG A 24 3.81 0.42 -7.02
N VAL A 25 2.71 0.98 -7.53
CA VAL A 25 1.89 2.00 -6.82
C VAL A 25 1.23 1.44 -5.56
N ARG A 26 1.01 0.13 -5.48
CA ARG A 26 0.48 -0.54 -4.27
C ARG A 26 1.57 -1.20 -3.43
N SER A 27 2.83 -1.01 -3.79
CA SER A 27 3.99 -1.54 -3.09
C SER A 27 4.63 -0.49 -2.20
N VAL A 28 5.29 -0.95 -1.12
CA VAL A 28 6.11 -0.15 -0.21
C VAL A 28 7.52 -0.73 -0.20
N ASP A 29 8.54 0.12 -0.19
CA ASP A 29 9.91 -0.32 -0.03
C ASP A 29 10.13 -0.80 1.41
N ILE A 30 10.42 -2.09 1.55
CA ILE A 30 10.68 -2.76 2.82
C ILE A 30 12.07 -3.42 2.82
N THR A 31 12.99 -2.93 1.98
CA THR A 31 14.35 -3.47 1.82
C THR A 31 15.11 -3.54 3.14
N ASN A 32 14.89 -2.56 4.02
CA ASN A 32 15.50 -2.50 5.36
C ASN A 32 14.68 -3.27 6.43
N GLY A 33 13.72 -4.10 6.02
CA GLY A 33 12.90 -4.94 6.90
C GLY A 33 13.64 -6.16 7.45
N VAL A 34 13.14 -6.69 8.56
CA VAL A 34 13.67 -7.90 9.20
C VAL A 34 13.01 -9.12 8.57
N LYS A 35 13.78 -9.94 7.86
CA LYS A 35 13.34 -11.25 7.34
C LYS A 35 13.31 -12.29 8.46
N HIS A 36 12.21 -13.03 8.55
CA HIS A 36 11.99 -14.07 9.57
C HIS A 36 12.13 -15.49 9.00
N PRO A 37 12.36 -16.51 9.84
CA PRO A 37 12.45 -17.91 9.40
C PRO A 37 11.19 -18.45 8.71
N ASN A 38 10.03 -17.86 8.98
CA ASN A 38 8.75 -18.18 8.35
C ASN A 38 8.56 -17.49 6.97
N SER A 39 9.63 -16.90 6.41
CA SER A 39 9.63 -16.14 5.16
C SER A 39 8.73 -14.90 5.16
N SER A 40 8.35 -14.40 6.35
CA SER A 40 7.75 -13.08 6.48
C SER A 40 8.83 -12.00 6.61
N VAL A 41 8.46 -10.76 6.34
CA VAL A 41 9.29 -9.58 6.55
C VAL A 41 8.56 -8.62 7.48
N THR A 42 9.21 -8.14 8.53
CA THR A 42 8.67 -7.06 9.37
C THR A 42 9.36 -5.74 9.05
N TYR A 43 8.57 -4.72 8.73
CA TYR A 43 9.06 -3.36 8.48
C TYR A 43 8.09 -2.36 9.11
N GLU A 44 8.62 -1.41 9.88
CA GLU A 44 7.84 -0.37 10.59
C GLU A 44 6.65 -0.93 11.40
N GLY A 45 6.87 -2.06 12.09
CA GLY A 45 5.83 -2.72 12.91
C GLY A 45 4.78 -3.49 12.11
N VAL A 46 4.88 -3.54 10.78
CA VAL A 46 3.98 -4.31 9.91
C VAL A 46 4.66 -5.60 9.44
N GLU A 47 3.97 -6.73 9.64
CA GLU A 47 4.38 -8.02 9.08
C GLU A 47 3.78 -8.23 7.69
N TYR A 48 4.66 -8.52 6.73
CA TYR A 48 4.38 -8.92 5.36
C TYR A 48 4.61 -10.44 5.27
N LYS A 49 3.52 -11.20 5.22
CA LYS A 49 3.58 -12.67 5.12
C LYS A 49 4.11 -13.10 3.76
N VAL A 50 4.51 -14.37 3.66
CA VAL A 50 4.83 -14.99 2.37
C VAL A 50 3.72 -14.73 1.35
N GLY A 51 4.09 -14.36 0.13
CA GLY A 51 3.15 -13.99 -0.94
C GLY A 51 2.59 -12.57 -0.85
N THR A 52 2.91 -11.78 0.19
CA THR A 52 2.54 -10.35 0.27
C THR A 52 3.74 -9.42 0.10
N TRP A 53 4.86 -9.94 -0.39
CA TRP A 53 6.06 -9.18 -0.72
C TRP A 53 6.81 -9.89 -1.86
N TYR A 54 7.71 -9.18 -2.53
CA TYR A 54 8.51 -9.70 -3.64
C TYR A 54 9.85 -8.97 -3.71
N GLU A 55 10.83 -9.59 -4.37
CA GLU A 55 12.12 -8.97 -4.67
C GLU A 55 12.11 -8.43 -6.10
N LEU A 56 12.76 -7.29 -6.30
CA LEU A 56 12.90 -6.64 -7.61
C LEU A 56 14.35 -6.17 -7.77
N GLU A 57 15.02 -6.67 -8.80
CA GLU A 57 16.33 -6.15 -9.20
C GLU A 57 16.16 -4.85 -9.99
N GLU A 58 16.62 -3.74 -9.43
CA GLU A 58 16.56 -2.42 -10.06
C GLU A 58 17.94 -1.74 -9.95
N ASN A 59 18.54 -1.38 -11.08
CA ASN A 59 19.87 -0.74 -11.14
C ASN A 59 21.00 -1.52 -10.42
N GLY A 60 20.96 -2.86 -10.44
CA GLY A 60 21.95 -3.72 -9.79
C GLY A 60 21.81 -3.80 -8.27
N THR A 61 20.70 -3.32 -7.72
CA THR A 61 20.33 -3.46 -6.31
C THR A 61 19.06 -4.28 -6.19
N THR A 62 19.07 -5.26 -5.28
CA THR A 62 17.87 -6.02 -4.91
C THR A 62 17.00 -5.18 -3.97
N LEU A 63 15.82 -4.77 -4.44
CA LEU A 63 14.79 -4.14 -3.62
C LEU A 63 13.85 -5.21 -3.07
N VAL A 64 13.43 -5.05 -1.82
CA VAL A 64 12.35 -5.87 -1.22
C VAL A 64 11.10 -5.02 -1.10
N LEU A 65 10.03 -5.41 -1.79
CA LEU A 65 8.81 -4.63 -1.91
C LEU A 65 7.63 -5.34 -1.26
N GLY A 66 6.96 -4.67 -0.33
CA GLY A 66 5.80 -5.17 0.39
C GLY A 66 4.48 -4.70 -0.24
N CYS A 67 3.46 -5.56 -0.24
CA CYS A 67 2.12 -5.26 -0.73
C CYS A 67 1.13 -5.20 0.45
N PRO A 68 1.08 -4.08 1.19
CA PRO A 68 0.35 -4.00 2.46
C PRO A 68 -1.16 -4.19 2.30
N CYS A 69 -1.71 -3.87 1.12
CA CYS A 69 -3.15 -3.92 0.83
C CYS A 69 -3.68 -5.34 0.60
N ILE A 70 -2.81 -6.35 0.57
CA ILE A 70 -3.25 -7.74 0.56
C ILE A 70 -3.68 -8.10 1.98
N GLY A 71 -4.99 -8.28 2.17
CA GLY A 71 -5.59 -8.55 3.48
C GLY A 71 -5.78 -7.32 4.37
N ARG A 72 -5.58 -6.10 3.84
CA ARG A 72 -5.85 -4.83 4.55
C ARG A 72 -6.54 -3.83 3.62
N ILE A 73 -7.30 -2.92 4.19
CA ILE A 73 -7.87 -1.79 3.45
C ILE A 73 -6.82 -0.68 3.40
N CYS A 74 -6.49 -0.23 2.20
CA CYS A 74 -5.52 0.83 1.98
C CYS A 74 -6.17 2.12 1.53
N ILE A 75 -5.61 3.24 1.96
CA ILE A 75 -5.95 4.58 1.48
C ILE A 75 -4.70 5.18 0.86
N HIS A 76 -4.84 5.70 -0.37
CA HIS A 76 -3.77 6.46 -0.99
C HIS A 76 -3.78 7.89 -0.46
N ARG A 77 -2.65 8.32 0.10
CA ARG A 77 -2.33 9.72 0.34
C ARG A 77 -1.20 10.11 -0.59
N CYS A 78 -1.23 11.34 -1.06
CA CYS A 78 -0.22 11.78 -2.01
C CYS A 78 1.02 12.39 -1.36
N CYS A 79 0.87 12.98 -0.18
CA CYS A 79 1.99 13.43 0.64
C CYS A 79 2.36 12.39 1.69
N SER A 80 3.64 12.32 2.03
CA SER A 80 4.19 11.46 3.08
C SER A 80 3.50 11.67 4.44
N GLN A 81 3.73 10.73 5.35
CA GLN A 81 3.32 10.89 6.74
C GLN A 81 3.87 12.19 7.34
N GLY A 82 3.06 12.90 8.13
CA GLY A 82 3.44 14.21 8.66
C GLY A 82 3.36 15.37 7.68
N SER A 83 2.99 15.14 6.42
CA SER A 83 2.85 16.20 5.42
C SER A 83 1.42 16.32 4.90
N ALA A 84 1.09 17.51 4.38
CA ALA A 84 -0.17 17.82 3.73
C ALA A 84 0.08 18.59 2.43
N TYR A 85 -0.84 18.46 1.48
CA TYR A 85 -0.75 19.18 0.21
C TYR A 85 -1.25 20.61 0.41
N TYR A 86 -0.36 21.58 0.28
CA TYR A 86 -0.64 23.00 0.47
C TYR A 86 0.16 23.82 -0.55
N ASN A 87 -0.48 24.83 -1.13
CA ASN A 87 0.13 25.69 -2.16
C ASN A 87 0.86 24.90 -3.26
N TRP A 88 0.18 23.90 -3.83
CA TRP A 88 0.68 23.03 -4.90
C TRP A 88 1.89 22.15 -4.56
N SER A 89 2.21 21.99 -3.27
CA SER A 89 3.34 21.18 -2.81
C SER A 89 3.02 20.42 -1.53
N CYS A 90 3.75 19.33 -1.25
CA CYS A 90 3.66 18.66 0.04
C CYS A 90 4.48 19.43 1.07
N THR A 91 3.82 19.96 2.09
CA THR A 91 4.44 20.72 3.19
C THR A 91 4.30 19.92 4.49
N GLU A 92 5.38 19.81 5.26
CA GLU A 92 5.33 19.23 6.60
C GLU A 92 4.37 20.02 7.50
N THR A 93 3.59 19.29 8.30
CA THR A 93 2.61 19.88 9.21
C THR A 93 2.58 19.14 10.53
N ASN A 94 2.78 19.90 11.60
CA ASN A 94 2.61 19.42 12.97
C ASN A 94 1.20 19.70 13.51
N SER A 95 0.28 20.13 12.65
CA SER A 95 -1.10 20.39 13.05
C SER A 95 -1.81 19.08 13.37
N SER A 96 -2.24 18.91 14.62
CA SER A 96 -3.06 17.78 15.07
C SER A 96 -4.42 17.73 14.38
N ALA A 97 -4.86 18.81 13.75
CA ALA A 97 -6.07 18.84 12.95
C ALA A 97 -5.91 18.10 11.60
N ILE A 98 -4.68 17.91 11.12
CA ILE A 98 -4.38 17.34 9.80
C ILE A 98 -3.57 16.03 9.92
N ASN A 99 -2.76 15.90 10.97
CA ASN A 99 -1.89 14.76 11.20
C ASN A 99 -2.17 14.11 12.58
N PRO A 100 -2.58 12.83 12.64
CA PRO A 100 -2.77 11.93 11.50
C PRO A 100 -4.02 12.30 10.69
N PHE A 101 -3.94 12.09 9.37
CA PHE A 101 -5.11 12.24 8.51
C PHE A 101 -6.10 11.12 8.84
N SER A 102 -7.24 11.49 9.43
CA SER A 102 -8.22 10.52 9.94
C SER A 102 -9.65 10.95 9.63
N PRO A 103 -10.10 10.87 8.36
CA PRO A 103 -11.47 11.21 8.00
C PRO A 103 -12.50 10.41 8.79
N PRO A 104 -13.68 10.97 9.07
CA PRO A 104 -14.75 10.24 9.72
C PRO A 104 -15.23 9.10 8.82
N VAL A 105 -15.47 7.93 9.43
CA VAL A 105 -16.05 6.76 8.76
C VAL A 105 -17.54 6.70 9.07
N TYR A 106 -18.35 6.40 8.06
CA TYR A 106 -19.80 6.29 8.18
C TYR A 106 -20.29 4.93 7.68
N ASN A 107 -21.34 4.43 8.34
CA ASN A 107 -22.16 3.33 7.88
C ASN A 107 -23.52 3.90 7.46
N GLY A 108 -23.57 4.37 6.21
CA GLY A 108 -24.74 5.03 5.65
C GLY A 108 -24.81 6.44 6.22
N LYS A 109 -25.86 6.75 6.99
CA LYS A 109 -26.01 8.06 7.65
C LYS A 109 -25.45 8.10 9.07
N VAL A 110 -25.00 6.97 9.61
CA VAL A 110 -24.55 6.87 11.00
C VAL A 110 -23.03 6.90 11.05
N LYS A 111 -22.46 7.78 11.88
CA LYS A 111 -21.02 7.83 12.11
C LYS A 111 -20.57 6.53 12.79
N SER A 112 -19.58 5.87 12.20
CA SER A 112 -18.96 4.64 12.72
C SER A 112 -17.99 4.95 13.86
N SER A 113 -17.71 3.95 14.68
CA SER A 113 -16.66 4.02 15.71
C SER A 113 -15.25 3.79 15.15
N VAL A 114 -15.12 3.46 13.86
CA VAL A 114 -13.83 3.23 13.22
C VAL A 114 -13.00 4.53 13.19
N VAL A 115 -11.78 4.44 13.72
CA VAL A 115 -10.78 5.49 13.64
C VAL A 115 -9.91 5.24 12.40
N ALA A 116 -10.09 6.06 11.36
CA ALA A 116 -9.49 5.80 10.05
C ALA A 116 -7.97 5.69 10.06
N HIS A 117 -7.26 6.48 10.88
CA HIS A 117 -5.79 6.43 10.93
C HIS A 117 -5.24 5.18 11.64
N GLU A 118 -6.07 4.50 12.45
CA GLU A 118 -5.70 3.27 13.15
C GLU A 118 -6.09 2.02 12.34
N GLN A 119 -7.20 2.09 11.59
CA GLN A 119 -7.78 0.96 10.87
C GLN A 119 -7.18 0.74 9.48
N PHE A 120 -6.83 1.82 8.77
CA PHE A 120 -6.43 1.75 7.37
C PHE A 120 -4.91 1.89 7.21
N PHE A 121 -4.37 1.20 6.20
CA PHE A 121 -2.97 1.37 5.82
C PHE A 121 -2.84 2.52 4.81
N TYR A 122 -1.92 3.46 5.06
CA TYR A 122 -1.73 4.62 4.18
C TYR A 122 -0.58 4.39 3.21
N LEU A 123 -0.87 4.47 1.91
CA LEU A 123 0.12 4.42 0.83
C LEU A 123 0.47 5.83 0.38
N TYR A 124 1.77 6.11 0.20
CA TYR A 124 2.30 7.44 -0.12
C TYR A 124 2.92 7.56 -1.53
N SER A 125 2.76 6.52 -2.35
CA SER A 125 3.44 6.34 -3.64
C SER A 125 2.78 7.08 -4.81
N ARG A 126 1.58 7.66 -4.63
CA ARG A 126 0.81 8.29 -5.71
C ARG A 126 0.99 9.81 -5.68
N PRO A 127 1.48 10.49 -6.73
CA PRO A 127 1.67 11.93 -6.72
C PRO A 127 0.34 12.71 -6.70
N CYS A 128 0.35 13.93 -6.15
CA CYS A 128 -0.82 14.81 -6.12
C CYS A 128 -1.08 15.52 -7.47
N SER A 129 -0.05 15.65 -8.33
CA SER A 129 -0.07 16.46 -9.57
C SER A 129 -1.12 16.03 -10.59
N ASP A 130 -1.52 14.77 -10.55
CA ASP A 130 -2.42 14.17 -11.54
C ASP A 130 -3.87 14.09 -11.01
N SER A 131 -4.23 14.95 -10.05
CA SER A 131 -5.51 14.93 -9.36
C SER A 131 -6.06 16.34 -9.15
N TYR A 132 -7.40 16.45 -9.13
CA TYR A 132 -8.08 17.66 -8.69
C TYR A 132 -8.15 17.70 -7.17
N ALA A 133 -7.97 18.88 -6.58
CA ALA A 133 -8.19 19.11 -5.16
C ALA A 133 -9.67 19.38 -4.88
N VAL A 134 -10.19 18.79 -3.82
CA VAL A 134 -11.52 19.09 -3.26
C VAL A 134 -11.31 19.94 -2.01
N ASP A 135 -12.05 21.03 -1.87
CA ASP A 135 -11.96 21.88 -0.69
C ASP A 135 -12.88 21.34 0.41
N SER A 136 -12.37 20.39 1.18
CA SER A 136 -13.13 19.77 2.26
C SER A 136 -13.47 20.71 3.43
N GLY A 137 -12.99 21.96 3.40
CA GLY A 137 -13.42 23.02 4.32
C GLY A 137 -14.70 23.74 3.87
N THR A 138 -15.09 23.60 2.60
CA THR A 138 -16.31 24.19 2.05
C THR A 138 -17.53 23.35 2.44
N PRO A 139 -18.60 23.96 3.01
CA PRO A 139 -19.82 23.24 3.36
C PRO A 139 -20.42 22.49 2.17
N GLY A 140 -20.68 21.20 2.33
CA GLY A 140 -21.17 20.32 1.26
C GLY A 140 -20.10 19.62 0.44
N GLU A 141 -18.81 19.91 0.67
CA GLU A 141 -17.66 19.19 0.08
C GLU A 141 -16.88 18.35 1.10
N GLU A 142 -17.47 18.06 2.26
CA GLU A 142 -16.80 17.34 3.34
C GLU A 142 -16.39 15.93 2.91
N LEU A 143 -15.15 15.54 3.26
CA LEU A 143 -14.62 14.23 2.96
C LEU A 143 -14.94 13.23 4.08
N TYR A 144 -15.53 12.10 3.72
CA TYR A 144 -15.80 10.98 4.62
C TYR A 144 -15.55 9.64 3.92
N ILE A 145 -15.36 8.59 4.72
CA ILE A 145 -15.20 7.22 4.23
C ILE A 145 -16.52 6.48 4.49
N GLN A 146 -17.03 5.81 3.48
CA GLN A 146 -18.26 5.02 3.58
C GLN A 146 -17.91 3.53 3.68
N GLU A 147 -18.42 2.84 4.70
CA GLU A 147 -18.38 1.39 4.79
C GLU A 147 -19.22 0.79 3.65
N VAL A 148 -18.59 -0.02 2.80
CA VAL A 148 -19.30 -0.80 1.78
C VAL A 148 -19.70 -2.11 2.43
N ARG A 149 -21.00 -2.29 2.65
CA ARG A 149 -21.60 -3.58 3.02
C ARG A 149 -22.24 -4.21 1.81
#